data_AF-A0A926DNW2-F1
#
_entry.id   AF-A0A926DNW2-F1
#
_cell.length_a   1.000
_cell.length_b   1.000
_cell.length_c   1.000
_cell.angle_alpha   90.00
_cell.angle_beta   90.00
_cell.angle_gamma   90.00
#
_symmetry.space_group_name_H-M   'P 1'
#
loop_
_entity.id
_entity.type
_entity.pdbx_description
1 polymer ?
#
loop_
_entity_poly.entity_id
_entity_poly.type
_entity_poly.pdbx_seq_one_letter_code
_entity_poly.pdbx_strand_id
1 'polypeptide(L)' 'MKECVLKDGPCTNCGECDLCDLDKTKKCDNCGRCIDTDAASRAIKIDKVIMDL' A
#
# COMPACT_ATOMS: atom_id res chain seq x y z
N MET A 1 9.02 9.61 15.97
CA MET A 1 7.97 8.55 16.02
C MET A 1 7.47 8.37 14.59
N LYS A 2 7.30 7.14 14.10
CA LYS A 2 6.87 6.88 12.71
C LYS A 2 5.34 6.81 12.66
N GLU A 3 4.72 7.49 11.70
CA GLU A 3 3.28 7.36 11.43
C GLU A 3 2.97 6.00 10.78
N CYS A 4 1.78 5.47 11.03
CA CYS A 4 1.29 4.27 10.39
C CYS A 4 0.88 4.56 8.94
N VAL A 5 1.22 3.64 8.02
CA VAL A 5 0.90 3.80 6.59
C VAL A 5 -0.49 3.31 6.23
N LEU A 6 -1.12 2.53 7.12
CA LEU A 6 -2.46 1.96 6.89
C LEU A 6 -3.56 2.65 7.71
N LYS A 7 -3.20 3.38 8.77
CA LYS A 7 -4.12 3.97 9.75
C LYS A 7 -3.59 5.32 10.18
N ASP A 8 -4.48 6.23 10.59
CA ASP A 8 -4.06 7.50 11.13
C ASP A 8 -3.39 7.33 12.50
N GLY A 9 -2.24 7.99 12.69
CA GLY A 9 -1.53 8.05 13.96
C GLY A 9 -0.30 7.14 14.06
N PRO A 10 0.30 7.08 15.26
CA PRO A 10 1.61 6.47 15.46
C PRO A 10 1.63 4.97 15.19
N CYS A 11 2.69 4.49 14.55
CA CYS A 11 2.90 3.06 14.31
C CYS A 11 3.15 2.31 15.62
N THR A 12 2.38 1.24 15.84
CA THR A 12 2.50 0.34 17.01
C THR A 12 3.30 -0.93 16.74
N ASN A 13 3.92 -1.04 15.56
CA ASN A 13 4.61 -2.25 15.09
C ASN A 13 3.71 -3.50 15.04
N CYS A 14 2.45 -3.35 14.60
CA CYS A 14 1.51 -4.48 14.51
C CYS A 14 1.84 -5.50 13.41
N GLY A 15 2.68 -5.14 12.42
CA GLY A 15 3.08 -6.01 11.31
C GLY A 15 2.02 -6.18 10.20
N GLU A 16 0.87 -5.51 10.29
CA GLU A 16 -0.21 -5.62 9.28
C GLU A 16 0.24 -5.16 7.89
N CYS A 17 1.05 -4.09 7.82
CA CYS A 17 1.60 -3.59 6.56
C CYS A 17 2.64 -4.50 5.91
N ASP A 18 3.09 -5.55 6.60
CA ASP A 18 4.05 -6.52 6.06
C ASP A 18 3.37 -7.72 5.39
N LEU A 19 2.03 -7.81 5.45
CA LEU A 19 1.25 -8.91 4.89
C LEU A 19 0.79 -8.61 3.46
N CYS A 20 0.57 -9.66 2.67
CA CYS A 20 0.05 -9.51 1.33
C CYS A 20 -1.45 -9.17 1.36
N ASP A 21 -1.85 -8.16 0.59
CA ASP A 21 -3.26 -7.74 0.48
C ASP A 21 -4.18 -8.87 -0.04
N LEU A 22 -3.66 -9.76 -0.88
CA LEU A 22 -4.40 -10.91 -1.42
C LEU A 22 -4.37 -12.13 -0.51
N ASP A 23 -3.34 -12.28 0.32
CA ASP A 23 -3.15 -13.42 1.21
C ASP A 23 -2.54 -12.99 2.54
N LYS A 24 -3.40 -12.83 3.55
CA LYS A 24 -3.01 -12.39 4.90
C LYS A 24 -2.12 -13.39 5.66
N THR A 25 -1.92 -14.60 5.13
CA THR A 25 -0.99 -15.58 5.71
C THR A 25 0.44 -15.43 5.19
N LYS A 26 0.63 -14.66 4.12
CA LYS A 26 1.90 -14.46 3.44
C LYS A 26 2.48 -13.08 3.73
N LYS A 27 3.79 -13.00 3.98
CA LYS A 27 4.52 -11.72 3.95
C LYS A 27 4.58 -11.15 2.53
N CYS A 28 4.31 -9.87 2.37
CA CYS A 28 4.41 -9.20 1.09
C CYS A 28 5.85 -9.29 0.55
N ASP A 29 5.99 -9.78 -0.67
CA ASP A 29 7.24 -9.91 -1.41
C ASP A 29 7.33 -8.93 -2.58
N ASN A 30 6.47 -7.89 -2.57
CA ASN A 30 6.34 -6.88 -3.62
C ASN A 30 6.12 -7.47 -5.04
N CYS A 31 5.47 -8.64 -5.15
CA CYS A 31 5.19 -9.24 -6.47
C CYS A 31 4.20 -8.43 -7.33
N GLY A 32 3.49 -7.46 -6.74
CA GLY A 32 2.61 -6.55 -7.47
C GLY A 32 1.33 -7.18 -8.04
N ARG A 33 0.98 -8.41 -7.63
CA ARG A 33 -0.26 -9.08 -8.06
C ARG A 33 -1.54 -8.39 -7.57
N CYS A 34 -1.49 -7.73 -6.42
CA CYS A 34 -2.62 -6.96 -5.87
C CYS A 34 -3.00 -5.72 -6.69
N ILE A 35 -2.10 -5.26 -7.57
CA ILE A 35 -2.29 -4.10 -8.46
C ILE A 35 -2.16 -4.50 -9.94
N ASP A 36 -2.14 -5.80 -10.23
CA ASP A 36 -2.05 -6.30 -11.59
C ASP A 36 -3.41 -6.15 -12.25
N THR A 37 -3.44 -5.54 -13.44
CA THR A 37 -4.66 -5.27 -14.20
C THR A 37 -4.42 -5.71 -15.64
N ASP A 38 -5.49 -6.04 -16.36
CA ASP A 38 -5.41 -6.45 -17.78
C ASP A 38 -5.01 -5.31 -18.74
N ALA A 39 -4.59 -4.16 -18.22
CA ALA A 39 -4.15 -3.03 -19.02
C ALA A 39 -2.80 -3.32 -19.70
N ALA A 40 -2.63 -2.81 -20.93
CA ALA A 40 -1.39 -2.94 -21.70
C ALA A 40 -0.16 -2.32 -21.02
N SER A 41 -0.37 -1.45 -20.02
CA SER A 41 0.67 -0.84 -19.20
C SER A 41 0.15 -0.62 -17.79
N ARG A 42 1.01 -0.83 -16.79
CA ARG A 42 0.70 -0.45 -15.41
C ARG A 42 0.77 1.06 -15.26
N ALA A 43 -0.35 1.67 -14.88
CA ALA A 43 -0.45 3.10 -14.66
C ALA A 43 -1.24 3.39 -13.38
N ILE A 44 -0.77 4.35 -12.58
CA ILE A 44 -1.54 4.91 -11.47
C ILE A 44 -2.10 6.25 -11.95
N LYS A 45 -3.44 6.36 -12.01
CA LYS A 45 -4.09 7.62 -12.35
C LYS A 45 -4.03 8.55 -11.13
N ILE A 46 -3.46 9.74 -11.31
CA ILE A 46 -3.50 10.79 -10.30
C ILE A 46 -4.73 11.65 -10.59
N ASP A 47 -5.76 11.56 -9.75
CA ASP A 47 -6.96 12.39 -9.89
C ASP A 47 -6.76 13.82 -9.37
N LYS A 48 -5.93 14.02 -8.35
CA LYS A 48 -5.63 15.33 -7.76
C LYS A 48 -4.28 15.33 -7.04
N VAL A 49 -3.57 16.45 -7.10
CA VAL A 49 -2.42 16.75 -6.24
C VAL A 49 -2.87 17.80 -5.23
N ILE A 50 -2.65 17.54 -3.94
CA ILE A 50 -2.92 18.49 -2.86
C ILE A 50 -1.56 19.03 -2.40
N MET A 51 -1.44 20.35 -2.34
CA MET A 51 -0.27 21.03 -1.80
C MET A 51 -0.64 21.64 -0.45
N ASP A 52 0.14 21.32 0.57
CA ASP A 52 0.04 21.97 1.88
C ASP A 52 0.84 23.28 1.80
N LEU A 53 0.14 24.40 1.66
CA LEU A 53 0.68 25.77 1.70
C LEU A 53 0.68 26.31 3.12
#